data_AF-G3H0I9-F1
#
_entry.id   AF-G3H0I9-F1
#
_cell.length_a   1.000
_cell.length_b   1.000
_cell.length_c   1.000
_cell.angle_alpha   90.00
_cell.angle_beta   90.00
_cell.angle_gamma   90.00
#
_symmetry.space_group_name_H-M   'P 1'
#
loop_
_entity.id
_entity.type
_entity.pdbx_description
1 polymer ?
#
loop_
_entity_poly.entity_id
_entity_poly.type
_entity_poly.pdbx_seq_one_letter_code
_entity_poly.pdbx_strand_id
1 'polypeptide(L)'
;MTREVQTNDLKEVVNKLIPDSFGKDIEKACQSIYPFHDVFFRKVKMLKKPKFELGKLMEFHGEGGSSGKTTGDETGAKVERADGYEPPVQESV
;
A
#
# COMPACT_ATOMS: atom_id res chain seq x y z
N MET A 1 7.01 -16.52 4.93
CA MET A 1 7.27 -15.15 4.45
C MET A 1 8.12 -15.11 3.18
N THR A 2 9.30 -15.74 3.14
CA THR A 2 10.21 -15.69 1.97
C THR A 2 9.53 -16.05 0.65
N ARG A 3 8.77 -17.16 0.62
CA ARG A 3 7.98 -17.58 -0.55
C ARG A 3 7.09 -16.44 -1.07
N GLU A 4 6.28 -15.87 -0.18
CA GLU A 4 5.30 -14.85 -0.53
C GLU A 4 5.90 -13.49 -0.94
N VAL A 5 7.12 -13.19 -0.53
CA VAL A 5 7.78 -11.92 -0.88
C VAL A 5 8.64 -12.08 -2.13
N GLN A 6 9.19 -13.26 -2.39
CA GLN A 6 10.05 -13.50 -3.55
C GLN A 6 9.28 -13.74 -4.84
N THR A 7 8.07 -14.29 -4.76
CA THR A 7 7.26 -14.62 -5.96
C THR A 7 6.38 -13.46 -6.44
N ASN A 8 6.22 -12.42 -5.62
CA ASN A 8 5.21 -11.39 -5.82
C ASN A 8 5.86 -10.00 -5.90
N ASP A 9 5.25 -9.11 -6.69
CA ASP A 9 5.68 -7.72 -6.80
C ASP A 9 5.24 -6.88 -5.61
N LEU A 10 5.81 -5.66 -5.51
CA LEU A 10 5.52 -4.73 -4.40
C LEU A 10 4.01 -4.44 -4.24
N LYS A 11 3.25 -4.38 -5.34
CA LYS A 11 1.80 -4.14 -5.33
C LYS A 11 1.08 -5.23 -4.52
N GLU A 12 1.36 -6.48 -4.85
CA GLU A 12 0.70 -7.64 -4.25
C GLU A 12 1.12 -7.85 -2.80
N VAL A 13 2.40 -7.62 -2.49
CA VAL A 13 2.89 -7.70 -1.11
C VAL A 13 2.19 -6.66 -0.24
N VAL A 14 2.00 -5.43 -0.73
CA VAL A 14 1.25 -4.39 0.01
C VAL A 14 -0.22 -4.77 0.16
N ASN A 15 -0.85 -5.32 -0.87
CA ASN A 15 -2.25 -5.78 -0.80
C ASN A 15 -2.46 -6.89 0.24
N LYS A 16 -1.44 -7.71 0.53
CA LYS A 16 -1.48 -8.73 1.60
C LYS A 16 -1.17 -8.15 2.98
N LEU A 17 -0.36 -7.09 3.05
CA LEU A 17 -0.02 -6.40 4.31
C LEU A 17 -1.20 -5.58 4.85
N ILE A 18 -2.03 -4.97 4.01
CA ILE A 18 -3.18 -4.15 4.46
C ILE A 18 -4.16 -4.94 5.34
N PRO A 19 -4.65 -6.13 4.94
CA PRO A 19 -5.53 -6.96 5.77
C PRO A 19 -4.76 -7.89 6.74
N ASP A 20 -3.43 -7.75 6.81
CA ASP A 20 -2.50 -8.61 7.56
C ASP A 20 -2.71 -10.12 7.34
N SER A 21 -2.81 -10.54 6.07
CA SER A 21 -3.01 -11.96 5.74
C SER A 21 -1.82 -12.82 6.17
N PHE A 22 -0.62 -12.25 6.13
CA PHE A 22 0.60 -12.91 6.56
C PHE A 22 0.63 -13.21 8.07
N GLY A 23 0.14 -12.31 8.93
CA GLY A 23 0.05 -12.55 10.37
C GLY A 23 -0.85 -13.74 10.67
N LYS A 24 -2.02 -13.79 10.03
CA LYS A 24 -3.00 -14.89 10.15
C LYS A 24 -2.46 -16.22 9.66
N ASP A 25 -1.72 -16.22 8.55
CA ASP A 25 -1.10 -17.45 8.03
C ASP A 25 -0.04 -18.00 8.99
N ILE A 26 0.72 -17.12 9.66
CA ILE A 26 1.71 -17.52 10.67
C ILE A 26 1.01 -18.06 11.92
N GLU A 27 -0.03 -17.38 12.41
CA GLU A 27 -0.83 -17.84 13.55
C GLU A 27 -1.36 -19.26 13.31
N LYS A 28 -1.98 -19.49 12.13
CA LYS A 28 -2.48 -20.80 11.72
C LYS A 28 -1.38 -21.86 11.60
N ALA A 29 -0.23 -21.51 11.01
CA ALA A 29 0.86 -22.46 10.80
C ALA A 29 1.53 -22.87 12.12
N CYS A 30 1.59 -21.97 13.10
CA CYS A 30 2.22 -22.22 14.39
C CYS A 30 1.28 -22.83 15.44
N GLN A 31 -0.04 -22.86 15.18
CA GLN A 31 -1.06 -23.40 16.08
C GLN A 31 -0.76 -24.81 16.62
N SER A 32 -0.09 -25.65 15.82
CA SER A 32 0.27 -27.04 16.21
C SER A 32 1.42 -27.13 17.20
N ILE A 33 2.25 -26.08 17.32
CA ILE A 33 3.40 -26.03 18.21
C ILE A 33 3.00 -25.29 19.48
N TYR A 34 2.46 -24.07 19.34
CA TYR A 34 2.00 -23.25 20.45
C TYR A 34 1.00 -22.20 19.94
N PRO A 35 -0.11 -21.93 20.65
CA PRO A 35 -1.05 -20.89 20.26
C PRO A 35 -0.41 -19.51 20.45
N PHE A 36 -0.09 -18.85 19.35
CA PHE A 36 0.26 -17.44 19.36
C PHE A 36 -1.01 -16.60 19.20
N HIS A 37 -1.08 -15.49 19.91
CA HIS A 37 -2.08 -14.46 19.69
C HIS A 37 -1.36 -13.20 19.23
N ASP A 38 -2.04 -12.36 18.45
CA ASP A 38 -1.56 -11.03 18.11
C ASP A 38 -0.22 -11.05 17.34
N VAL A 39 -0.21 -11.76 16.21
CA VAL A 39 0.94 -11.86 15.31
C VAL A 39 0.84 -10.81 14.21
N PHE A 40 1.79 -9.86 14.18
CA PHE A 40 1.81 -8.78 13.19
C PHE A 40 3.23 -8.42 12.73
N PHE A 41 3.31 -7.78 11.57
CA PHE A 41 4.55 -7.16 11.09
C PHE A 41 4.81 -5.83 11.77
N ARG A 42 5.77 -5.81 12.70
CA ARG A 42 6.13 -4.58 13.42
C ARG A 42 6.77 -3.52 12.52
N LYS A 43 7.50 -3.94 11.48
CA LYS A 43 8.23 -3.02 10.59
C LYS A 43 8.54 -3.68 9.24
N VAL A 44 8.23 -2.96 8.15
CA VAL A 44 8.73 -3.26 6.80
C VAL A 44 9.62 -2.10 6.37
N LYS A 45 10.86 -2.39 5.94
CA LYS A 45 11.84 -1.37 5.56
C LYS A 45 12.33 -1.62 4.13
N MET A 46 12.29 -0.58 3.31
CA MET A 46 12.96 -0.59 2.00
C MET A 46 14.46 -0.43 2.22
N LEU A 47 15.22 -1.48 1.91
CA LEU A 47 16.70 -1.44 1.98
C LEU A 47 17.29 -0.86 0.70
N LYS A 48 16.73 -1.25 -0.45
CA LYS A 48 17.14 -0.76 -1.76
C LYS A 48 15.89 -0.31 -2.50
N LYS A 49 15.84 0.97 -2.82
CA LYS A 49 14.75 1.52 -3.63
C LYS A 49 14.97 1.11 -5.09
N PRO A 50 13.93 0.69 -5.82
CA PRO A 50 14.04 0.51 -7.26
C PRO A 50 14.42 1.85 -7.91
N LYS A 51 15.08 1.80 -9.06
CA LYS A 51 15.31 3.02 -9.85
C LYS A 51 13.96 3.64 -10.20
N PHE A 52 13.89 4.96 -10.09
CA PHE A 52 12.66 5.68 -10.35
C PHE A 52 12.37 5.63 -11.85
N GLU A 53 11.22 5.08 -12.21
CA GLU A 53 10.74 4.96 -13.59
C GLU A 53 9.30 5.47 -13.61
N LEU A 54 9.03 6.52 -14.38
CA LEU A 54 7.73 7.18 -14.40
C LEU A 54 6.60 6.23 -14.87
N GLY A 55 6.89 5.36 -15.85
CA GLY A 55 5.91 4.38 -16.34
C GLY A 55 5.46 3.39 -15.27
N LYS A 56 6.41 2.85 -14.50
CA LYS A 56 6.10 1.94 -13.38
C LYS A 56 5.30 2.66 -12.30
N LEU A 57 5.63 3.91 -12.00
CA LEU A 57 4.86 4.70 -11.04
C LEU A 57 3.41 4.90 -11.51
N MET A 58 3.21 5.30 -12.76
CA MET A 58 1.87 5.48 -13.31
C MET A 58 1.07 4.17 -13.35
N GLU A 59 1.71 3.01 -13.48
CA GLU A 59 1.03 1.70 -13.34
C GLU A 59 0.52 1.45 -11.91
N PHE A 60 1.26 1.87 -10.89
CA PHE A 60 0.80 1.80 -9.50
C PHE A 60 -0.35 2.77 -9.20
N HIS A 61 -0.38 3.92 -9.90
CA HIS A 61 -1.40 4.97 -9.72
C HIS A 61 -2.56 4.91 -10.74
N GLY A 62 -2.44 4.11 -11.80
CA GLY A 62 -3.24 4.21 -13.02
C GLY A 62 -4.50 3.33 -13.07
N GLU A 63 -4.70 2.42 -12.12
CA GLU A 63 -5.96 1.67 -11.99
C GLU A 63 -6.38 1.60 -10.52
N GLY A 64 -7.31 2.47 -10.15
CA GLY A 64 -7.95 2.55 -8.84
C GLY A 64 -9.33 3.22 -8.86
N GLY A 65 -9.97 3.27 -10.03
CA GLY A 65 -11.39 3.57 -10.18
C GLY A 65 -12.21 2.29 -10.14
N SER A 66 -12.15 1.53 -9.04
CA SER A 66 -13.15 0.49 -8.76
C SER A 66 -14.13 1.05 -7.75
N SER A 67 -15.21 1.61 -8.27
CA SER A 67 -16.50 1.76 -7.59
C SER A 67 -16.83 0.49 -6.79
N GLY A 68 -16.79 0.58 -5.47
CA GLY A 68 -17.01 -0.58 -4.60
C GLY A 68 -16.97 -0.22 -3.13
N LYS A 69 -17.97 0.58 -2.70
CA LYS A 69 -18.34 0.84 -1.30
C LYS A 69 -17.35 1.71 -0.50
N THR A 70 -17.48 3.01 -0.71
CA THR A 70 -17.20 4.01 0.33
C THR A 70 -18.16 3.78 1.50
N THR A 71 -17.76 2.96 2.49
CA THR A 71 -18.24 3.19 3.85
C THR A 71 -17.59 4.49 4.29
N GLY A 72 -18.41 5.53 4.41
CA GLY A 72 -17.97 6.88 4.70
C GLY A 72 -17.17 6.93 6.00
N ASP A 73 -15.98 7.49 5.90
CA ASP A 73 -15.41 8.31 6.93
C ASP A 73 -14.79 9.52 6.22
N GLU A 74 -15.42 10.66 6.41
CA GLU A 74 -15.07 11.93 5.79
C GLU A 74 -13.72 12.41 6.30
N THR A 75 -12.64 12.15 5.55
CA THR A 75 -11.38 12.87 5.75
C THR A 75 -10.80 13.29 4.41
N GLY A 76 -11.30 14.43 3.92
CA GLY A 76 -10.74 15.12 2.77
C GLY A 76 -11.82 15.78 1.94
N ALA A 77 -12.13 17.05 2.24
CA ALA A 77 -12.99 17.86 1.38
C ALA A 77 -12.39 17.91 -0.03
N LYS A 78 -13.10 17.32 -1.01
CA LYS A 78 -12.76 17.42 -2.42
C LYS A 78 -13.04 18.86 -2.86
N VAL A 79 -12.01 19.70 -2.90
CA VAL A 79 -12.11 21.03 -3.50
C VAL A 79 -12.19 20.86 -5.01
N GLU A 80 -13.31 21.25 -5.62
CA GLU A 80 -13.42 21.36 -7.08
C GLU A 80 -12.44 22.43 -7.58
N ARG A 81 -11.32 21.99 -8.14
CA ARG A 81 -10.38 22.85 -8.87
C ARG A 81 -10.91 22.94 -10.30
N ALA A 82 -11.45 24.10 -10.69
CA ALA A 82 -11.84 24.35 -12.08
C ALA A 82 -10.62 24.24 -13.01
N ASP A 83 -10.82 23.67 -14.21
CA ASP A 83 -9.81 23.49 -15.25
C ASP A 83 -9.21 24.84 -15.66
N GLY A 84 -8.01 25.15 -15.15
CA GLY A 84 -7.33 26.42 -15.40
C GLY A 84 -6.50 27.00 -14.25
N TYR A 85 -6.29 26.26 -13.16
CA TYR A 85 -5.44 26.71 -12.05
C TYR A 85 -3.95 26.48 -12.37
N GLU A 86 -3.24 27.50 -12.86
CA GLU A 86 -1.78 27.54 -12.83
C GLU A 86 -1.29 27.94 -11.42
N PRO A 87 -0.43 27.12 -10.78
CA PRO A 87 0.14 27.49 -9.49
C PRO A 87 1.10 28.68 -9.66
N PRO A 88 1.11 29.64 -8.71
CA PRO A 88 2.03 30.77 -8.77
C PRO A 88 3.48 30.28 -8.75
N VAL A 89 4.29 30.81 -9.67
CA VAL A 89 5.71 30.50 -9.77
C VAL A 89 6.40 30.97 -8.49
N GLN A 90 7.02 30.04 -7.76
CA GLN A 90 7.78 30.39 -6.55
C GLN A 90 9.01 31.20 -6.96
N GLU A 91 9.12 32.44 -6.47
CA GLU A 91 10.38 33.15 -6.50
C GLU A 91 11.38 32.42 -5.58
N SER A 92 12.51 32.08 -6.16
CA SER A 92 13.60 31.32 -5.55
C SER A 92 14.06 31.92 -4.22
N VAL A 93 14.19 31.06 -3.19
CA VAL A 93 15.12 31.23 -2.06
C VAL A 93 15.81 29.89 -1.79
#